data_AF-A0A1I4Q6Z6-F1
#
_entry.id   AF-A0A1I4Q6Z6-F1
#
_cell.length_a   1.000
_cell.length_b   1.000
_cell.length_c   1.000
_cell.angle_alpha   90.00
_cell.angle_beta   90.00
_cell.angle_gamma   90.00
#
_symmetry.space_group_name_H-M   'P 1'
#
loop_
_entity.id
_entity.type
_entity.pdbx_description
1 polymer ?
#
loop_
_entity_poly.entity_id
_entity_poly.type
_entity_poly.pdbx_seq_one_letter_code
_entity_poly.pdbx_strand_id
1 'polypeptide(L)'
;MAEFRAPKPTVSLKTRRGHVNYMANMLTRVNNDQVARRLMKADEATLMETHSAAVIGTFNWLMDNEAAIAAFIALPEEDRKAILAAPAVAAEAARKAMEETS
;
A
#
# COMPACT_ATOMS: atom_id res chain seq x y z
N MET A 1 19.08 11.76 2.51
CA MET A 1 18.83 10.30 2.63
C MET A 1 19.25 9.65 1.33
N ALA A 2 19.91 8.49 1.36
CA ALA A 2 20.23 7.78 0.14
C ALA A 2 18.94 7.32 -0.55
N GLU A 3 18.81 7.60 -1.86
CA GLU A 3 17.72 7.07 -2.68
C GLU A 3 17.79 5.53 -2.67
N PHE A 4 16.78 4.88 -2.10
CA PHE A 4 16.66 3.44 -2.21
C PHE A 4 16.31 3.08 -3.66
N ARG A 5 17.32 2.67 -4.44
CA ARG A 5 17.12 2.13 -5.79
C ARG A 5 16.83 0.65 -5.69
N ALA A 6 15.54 0.31 -5.61
CA ALA A 6 15.11 -1.07 -5.73
C ALA A 6 15.50 -1.62 -7.12
N PRO A 7 16.18 -2.78 -7.21
CA PRO A 7 16.42 -3.43 -8.49
C PRO A 7 15.10 -3.78 -9.19
N LYS A 8 15.10 -3.80 -10.53
CA LYS A 8 13.91 -4.21 -11.29
C LYS A 8 13.49 -5.63 -10.86
N PRO A 9 12.19 -5.90 -10.68
CA PRO A 9 11.72 -7.23 -10.33
C PRO A 9 12.18 -8.27 -11.37
N THR A 10 12.81 -9.35 -10.90
CA THR A 10 13.30 -10.45 -11.76
C THR A 10 12.37 -11.66 -11.76
N VAL A 11 11.32 -11.64 -10.93
CA VAL A 11 10.38 -12.76 -10.74
C VAL A 11 8.95 -12.33 -10.99
N SER A 12 8.10 -13.32 -11.32
CA SER A 12 6.67 -13.08 -11.62
C SER A 12 5.92 -12.43 -10.45
N LEU A 13 4.84 -11.71 -10.74
CA LEU A 13 3.93 -11.16 -9.72
C LEU A 13 3.42 -12.23 -8.75
N LYS A 14 3.05 -13.41 -9.26
CA LYS A 14 2.60 -14.54 -8.44
C LYS A 14 3.68 -14.96 -7.45
N THR A 15 4.93 -15.04 -7.91
CA THR A 15 6.09 -15.35 -7.07
C THR A 15 6.33 -14.26 -6.02
N ARG A 16 6.26 -12.98 -6.42
CA ARG A 16 6.37 -11.84 -5.49
C ARG A 16 5.32 -11.91 -4.37
N ARG A 17 4.06 -12.17 -4.71
CA ARG A 17 2.97 -12.36 -3.74
C ARG A 17 3.24 -13.51 -2.78
N GLY A 18 3.74 -14.64 -3.30
CA GLY A 18 4.18 -15.76 -2.50
C GLY A 18 5.29 -15.37 -1.50
N HIS A 19 6.29 -14.60 -1.94
CA HIS A 19 7.37 -14.13 -1.06
C HIS A 19 6.87 -13.23 0.06
N VAL A 20 5.97 -12.28 -0.25
CA VAL A 20 5.44 -11.37 0.77
C VAL A 20 4.61 -12.11 1.81
N ASN A 21 3.75 -13.04 1.40
CA ASN A 21 3.00 -13.88 2.33
C ASN A 21 3.92 -14.77 3.17
N TYR A 22 4.99 -15.30 2.57
CA TYR A 22 5.99 -16.07 3.30
C TYR A 22 6.72 -15.21 4.35
N MET A 23 7.10 -13.98 4.00
CA MET A 23 7.71 -13.03 4.93
C MET A 23 6.77 -12.68 6.09
N ALA A 24 5.46 -12.49 5.82
CA ALA A 24 4.45 -12.26 6.87
C ALA A 24 4.50 -13.37 7.93
N ASN A 25 4.39 -14.61 7.47
CA ASN A 25 4.38 -15.79 8.34
C ASN A 25 5.71 -15.95 9.10
N MET A 26 6.83 -15.63 8.46
CA MET A 26 8.14 -15.67 9.09
C MET A 26 8.25 -14.63 10.21
N LEU A 27 7.78 -13.39 9.99
CA LEU A 27 7.78 -12.33 11.00
C LEU A 27 6.92 -12.71 12.21
N THR A 28 5.69 -13.19 11.99
CA THR A 28 4.81 -13.71 13.05
C THR A 28 5.51 -14.81 13.86
N ARG A 29 6.17 -15.76 13.19
CA ARG A 29 6.90 -16.83 13.88
C ARG A 29 8.05 -16.29 14.73
N VAL A 30 8.84 -15.37 14.18
CA VAL A 30 9.96 -14.74 14.90
C VAL A 30 9.44 -13.97 16.11
N ASN A 31 8.39 -13.16 15.97
CA ASN A 31 7.81 -12.40 17.08
C ASN A 31 7.34 -13.34 18.20
N ASN A 32 6.64 -14.42 17.86
CA ASN A 32 6.21 -15.42 18.84
C ASN A 32 7.38 -16.11 19.56
N ASP A 33 8.47 -16.44 18.84
CA ASP A 33 9.68 -17.00 19.45
C ASP A 33 10.37 -15.98 20.38
N GLN A 34 10.44 -14.70 20.00
CA GLN A 34 10.99 -13.64 20.85
C GLN A 34 10.16 -13.43 22.12
N VAL A 35 8.83 -13.48 22.02
CA VAL A 35 7.92 -13.41 23.18
C VAL A 35 8.11 -14.63 24.09
N ALA A 36 8.18 -15.84 23.53
CA ALA A 36 8.40 -17.06 24.30
C ALA A 36 9.74 -17.04 25.05
N ARG A 37 10.78 -16.45 24.45
CA ARG A 37 12.10 -16.23 25.05
C ARG A 37 12.16 -15.04 26.00
N ARG A 38 11.07 -14.28 26.16
CA ARG A 38 10.98 -13.05 26.96
C ARG A 38 11.94 -11.95 26.50
N LEU A 39 12.30 -11.96 25.22
CA LEU A 39 13.13 -10.95 24.57
C LEU A 39 12.30 -9.82 23.94
N MET A 40 10.99 -10.01 23.85
CA MET A 40 10.00 -9.05 23.34
C MET A 40 8.73 -9.13 24.19
N LYS A 41 8.04 -8.01 24.42
CA LYS A 41 6.73 -8.02 25.08
C LYS A 41 5.63 -8.44 24.10
N ALA A 42 4.57 -9.08 24.61
CA ALA A 42 3.44 -9.50 23.77
C ALA A 42 2.76 -8.33 23.03
N ASP A 43 2.69 -7.16 23.66
CA ASP A 43 2.11 -5.97 23.04
C ASP A 43 2.98 -5.44 21.89
N GLU A 44 4.31 -5.54 22.00
CA GLU A 44 5.25 -5.17 20.94
C GLU A 44 5.14 -6.13 19.75
N ALA A 45 5.00 -7.43 20.00
CA ALA A 45 4.74 -8.43 18.97
C ALA A 45 3.44 -8.13 18.22
N THR A 46 2.37 -7.77 18.95
CA THR A 46 1.07 -7.40 18.37
C THR A 46 1.17 -6.14 17.50
N LEU A 47 1.92 -5.13 17.95
CA LEU A 47 2.19 -3.93 17.15
C LEU A 47 2.98 -4.26 15.87
N MET A 48 4.02 -5.08 15.97
CA MET A 48 4.78 -5.54 14.81
C MET A 48 3.91 -6.31 13.81
N GLU A 49 3.04 -7.20 14.29
CA GLU A 49 2.10 -7.92 13.44
C GLU A 49 1.11 -6.97 12.75
N THR A 50 0.55 -6.00 13.48
CA THR A 50 -0.38 -5.01 12.93
C THR A 50 0.27 -4.18 11.83
N HIS A 51 1.46 -3.63 12.08
CA HIS A 51 2.16 -2.81 11.10
C HIS A 51 2.66 -3.62 9.90
N SER A 52 3.18 -4.83 10.12
CA SER A 52 3.59 -5.70 9.02
C SER A 52 2.40 -6.11 8.16
N ALA A 53 1.24 -6.44 8.76
CA ALA A 53 0.02 -6.72 8.03
C ALA A 53 -0.44 -5.52 7.17
N ALA A 54 -0.36 -4.29 7.70
CA ALA A 54 -0.71 -3.09 6.94
C ALA A 54 0.22 -2.86 5.73
N VAL A 55 1.54 -3.01 5.91
CA VAL A 55 2.52 -2.87 4.83
C VAL A 55 2.31 -3.94 3.76
N ILE A 56 2.10 -5.20 4.18
CA ILE A 56 1.88 -6.34 3.28
C ILE A 56 0.56 -6.20 2.52
N GLY A 57 -0.50 -5.77 3.20
CA GLY A 57 -1.78 -5.46 2.58
C GLY A 57 -1.64 -4.37 1.52
N THR A 58 -0.89 -3.30 1.82
CA THR A 58 -0.60 -2.23 0.86
C THR A 58 0.17 -2.76 -0.35
N PHE A 59 1.16 -3.61 -0.15
CA PHE A 59 1.92 -4.20 -1.25
C PHE A 59 1.07 -5.11 -2.14
N ASN A 60 0.21 -5.93 -1.55
CA ASN A 60 -0.73 -6.76 -2.30
C ASN A 60 -1.71 -5.92 -3.11
N TRP A 61 -2.26 -4.86 -2.52
CA TRP A 61 -3.12 -3.91 -3.22
C TRP A 61 -2.40 -3.25 -4.40
N LEU A 62 -1.15 -2.79 -4.21
CA LEU A 62 -0.35 -2.21 -5.29
C LEU A 62 -0.10 -3.20 -6.43
N MET A 63 0.17 -4.48 -6.11
CA MET A 63 0.32 -5.53 -7.12
C MET A 63 -0.98 -5.80 -7.88
N ASP A 64 -2.12 -5.83 -7.19
CA ASP A 64 -3.44 -6.01 -7.84
C ASP A 64 -3.75 -4.84 -8.79
N ASN A 65 -3.23 -3.64 -8.50
CA ASN A 65 -3.44 -2.44 -9.30
C ASN A 65 -2.28 -2.12 -10.25
N GLU A 66 -1.24 -2.95 -10.37
CA GLU A 66 0.00 -2.64 -11.11
C GLU A 66 -0.28 -2.21 -12.55
N ALA A 67 -1.18 -2.91 -13.25
CA ALA A 67 -1.56 -2.57 -14.63
C ALA A 67 -2.31 -1.24 -14.74
N ALA A 68 -3.23 -0.97 -13.81
CA ALA A 68 -3.98 0.29 -13.78
C ALA A 68 -3.07 1.48 -13.43
N ILE A 69 -2.15 1.29 -12.49
CA ILE A 69 -1.14 2.29 -12.13
C ILE A 69 -0.22 2.55 -13.33
N ALA A 70 0.25 1.51 -14.03
CA ALA A 70 1.08 1.67 -15.22
C ALA A 70 0.34 2.40 -16.35
N ALA A 71 -0.92 2.05 -16.59
CA ALA A 71 -1.78 2.73 -17.56
C ALA A 71 -1.98 4.21 -17.19
N PHE A 72 -2.23 4.51 -15.91
CA PHE A 72 -2.35 5.88 -15.42
C PHE A 72 -1.05 6.67 -15.61
N ILE A 73 0.11 6.10 -15.27
CA ILE A 73 1.42 6.75 -15.43
C ILE A 73 1.75 7.01 -16.90
N ALA A 74 1.30 6.14 -17.81
CA ALA A 74 1.50 6.30 -19.25
C ALA A 74 0.70 7.46 -19.87
N LEU A 75 -0.34 7.96 -19.19
CA LEU A 75 -1.09 9.13 -19.64
C LEU A 75 -0.20 10.39 -19.63
N PRO A 76 -0.44 11.37 -20.50
CA PRO A 76 0.17 12.71 -20.40
C PRO A 76 0.00 13.32 -19.01
N GLU A 77 0.97 14.13 -18.57
CA GLU A 77 0.95 14.73 -17.23
C GLU A 77 -0.31 15.58 -16.97
N GLU A 78 -0.76 16.33 -17.97
CA GLU A 78 -1.96 17.16 -17.88
C GLU A 78 -3.23 16.31 -17.69
N ASP A 79 -3.33 15.17 -18.37
CA ASP A 79 -4.47 14.25 -18.21
C ASP A 79 -4.47 13.60 -16.82
N ARG A 80 -3.28 13.24 -16.30
CA ARG A 80 -3.15 12.72 -14.93
C ARG A 80 -3.60 13.76 -13.90
N LYS A 81 -3.20 15.04 -14.06
CA LYS A 81 -3.63 16.15 -13.18
C LYS A 81 -5.14 16.34 -13.24
N ALA A 82 -5.73 16.32 -14.43
CA ALA A 82 -7.17 16.47 -14.62
C ALA A 82 -7.96 15.34 -13.91
N ILE A 83 -7.51 14.09 -14.06
CA ILE A 83 -8.13 12.93 -13.38
C ILE A 83 -8.04 13.07 -11.86
N LEU A 84 -6.89 13.46 -11.32
CA LEU A 84 -6.70 13.63 -9.87
C LEU A 84 -7.48 14.83 -9.30
N ALA A 85 -7.74 15.86 -10.12
CA ALA A 85 -8.53 17.02 -9.72
C ALA A 85 -10.06 16.76 -9.77
N ALA A 86 -10.52 15.78 -10.55
CA ALA A 86 -11.93 15.50 -10.76
C ALA A 86 -12.77 15.31 -9.47
N PRO A 87 -12.28 14.62 -8.41
CA PRO A 87 -13.04 14.49 -7.17
C PRO A 87 -13.24 15.83 -6.44
N ALA A 88 -12.23 16.69 -6.44
CA ALA A 88 -12.32 18.02 -5.82
C ALA A 88 -13.28 18.93 -6.61
N VAL A 89 -13.20 18.88 -7.94
CA VAL A 89 -14.13 19.63 -8.82
C VAL A 89 -15.57 19.14 -8.65
N ALA A 90 -15.80 17.82 -8.55
CA ALA A 90 -17.13 17.26 -8.30
C ALA A 90 -17.67 17.64 -6.91
N ALA A 91 -16.83 17.63 -5.88
CA ALA A 91 -17.21 18.05 -4.53
C ALA A 91 -17.59 19.55 -4.48
N GLU A 92 -16.86 20.40 -5.20
CA GLU A 92 -17.13 21.83 -5.25
C GLU A 92 -18.37 22.17 -6.09
N ALA A 93 -18.60 21.44 -7.18
CA ALA A 93 -19.83 21.52 -7.95
C ALA A 93 -21.06 21.10 -7.12
N ALA A 94 -20.95 20.02 -6.34
CA ALA A 94 -22.01 19.59 -5.43
C ALA A 94 -22.28 20.63 -4.34
N ARG A 95 -21.24 21.26 -3.79
CA ARG A 95 -21.40 22.32 -2.77
C ARG A 95 -22.15 23.53 -3.33
N LYS A 96 -21.81 23.98 -4.54
CA LYS A 96 -22.50 25.10 -5.21
C LYS A 96 -23.97 24.79 -5.52
N ALA A 97 -24.26 23.58 -5.99
CA ALA A 97 -25.64 23.15 -6.23
C ALA A 97 -26.50 23.14 -4.96
N MET A 98 -25.89 22.84 -3.79
CA MET A 98 -26.56 22.93 -2.49
C MET A 98 -26.74 24.38 -2.01
N GLU A 99 -25.79 25.27 -2.29
CA GLU A 99 -25.89 26.70 -1.98
C GLU A 99 -26.93 27.42 -2.86
N GLU A 100 -27.15 26.98 -4.11
CA GLU A 100 -28.16 27.54 -5.02
C GLU A 100 -29.59 27.03 -4.77
N THR A 101 -29.75 26.00 -3.93
CA THR A 101 -31.06 25.39 -3.59
C THR A 101 -31.53 25.70 -2.16
N SER A 102 -30.77 26.48 -1.38
CA SER A 102 -31.17 27.08 -0.08
C SER A 102 -31.53 28.55 -0.23
#